data_AF-A0A8T4IJW4-F1
#
_entry.id   AF-A0A8T4IJW4-F1
#
_cell.length_a   1.000
_cell.length_b   1.000
_cell.length_c   1.000
_cell.angle_alpha   90.00
_cell.angle_beta   90.00
_cell.angle_gamma   90.00
#
_symmetry.space_group_name_H-M   'P 1'
#
loop_
_entity.id
_entity.type
_entity.pdbx_description
1 polymer ?
#
loop_
_entity_poly.entity_id
_entity_poly.type
_entity_poly.pdbx_seq_one_letter_code
_entity_poly.pdbx_strand_id
1 'polypeptide(L)'
;MGVGVLRAVGVATAVYGVAVAAWPTLLARPSGLVDGEGEVAEATGISLRPLAWRDAASGVAMAVAPEGEALRTAALLRVAADFGDALLLGATLPDRDKRMKAVAVSVGWGALSVLGLYADAGRGRRGKRERRRLR
;
A
#
# COMPACT_ATOMS: atom_id res chain seq x y z
N MET A 1 4.96 -18.38 1.03
CA MET A 1 5.72 -17.12 1.24
C MET A 1 5.08 -15.97 0.48
N GLY A 2 5.17 -15.87 -0.87
CA GLY A 2 4.55 -14.79 -1.67
C GLY A 2 3.11 -14.40 -1.30
N VAL A 3 2.16 -15.35 -1.39
CA VAL A 3 0.76 -15.11 -0.96
C VAL A 3 0.67 -14.61 0.49
N GLY A 4 1.33 -15.28 1.43
CA GLY A 4 1.32 -14.87 2.84
C GLY A 4 1.84 -13.45 3.07
N VAL A 5 2.86 -13.03 2.34
CA VAL A 5 3.37 -11.64 2.36
C VAL A 5 2.31 -10.67 1.83
N LEU A 6 1.68 -10.98 0.69
CA LEU A 6 0.61 -10.15 0.12
C LEU A 6 -0.58 -10.04 1.08
N ARG A 7 -0.96 -11.13 1.76
CA ARG A 7 -2.01 -11.10 2.77
C ARG A 7 -1.64 -10.22 3.96
N ALA A 8 -0.44 -10.38 4.50
CA ALA A 8 0.05 -9.61 5.63
C ALA A 8 0.11 -8.11 5.30
N VAL A 9 0.64 -7.76 4.13
CA VAL A 9 0.65 -6.39 3.61
C VAL A 9 -0.77 -5.85 3.46
N GLY A 10 -1.69 -6.65 2.90
CA GLY A 10 -3.10 -6.29 2.74
C GLY A 10 -3.78 -5.99 4.07
N VAL A 11 -3.63 -6.86 5.08
CA VAL A 11 -4.19 -6.66 6.43
C VAL A 11 -3.61 -5.41 7.08
N ALA A 12 -2.30 -5.23 7.04
CA ALA A 12 -1.66 -4.06 7.64
C ALA A 12 -2.11 -2.75 6.97
N THR A 13 -2.23 -2.75 5.64
CA THR A 13 -2.76 -1.63 4.86
C THR A 13 -4.22 -1.36 5.22
N ALA A 14 -5.03 -2.41 5.35
CA ALA A 14 -6.45 -2.29 5.72
C ALA A 14 -6.63 -1.61 7.08
N VAL A 15 -5.90 -2.10 8.09
CA VAL A 15 -5.93 -1.57 9.45
C VAL A 15 -5.45 -0.13 9.48
N TYR A 16 -4.33 0.17 8.81
CA TYR A 16 -3.80 1.52 8.77
C TYR A 16 -4.73 2.50 8.04
N GLY A 17 -5.32 2.09 6.92
CA GLY A 17 -6.29 2.89 6.17
C GLY A 17 -7.53 3.24 7.01
N VAL A 18 -8.10 2.28 7.73
CA VAL A 18 -9.22 2.55 8.66
C VAL A 18 -8.79 3.51 9.78
N ALA A 19 -7.61 3.30 10.35
CA ALA A 19 -7.08 4.18 11.40
C ALA A 19 -6.89 5.62 10.90
N VAL A 20 -6.30 5.83 9.73
CA VAL A 20 -6.12 7.18 9.15
C VAL A 20 -7.45 7.81 8.75
N ALA A 21 -8.43 7.03 8.29
CA ALA A 21 -9.76 7.55 7.98
C ALA A 21 -10.47 8.09 9.23
N ALA A 22 -10.34 7.39 10.36
CA ALA A 22 -10.86 7.84 11.65
C ALA A 22 -10.04 9.00 12.24
N TRP A 23 -8.71 8.93 12.14
CA TRP A 23 -7.76 9.89 12.69
C TRP A 23 -6.76 10.36 11.63
N PRO A 24 -7.11 11.38 10.81
CA PRO A 24 -6.24 11.89 9.76
C PRO A 24 -4.86 12.37 10.25
N THR A 25 -4.76 12.74 11.53
CA THR A 25 -3.52 13.12 12.22
C THR A 25 -2.42 12.06 12.12
N LEU A 26 -2.78 10.77 12.05
CA LEU A 26 -1.85 9.65 11.93
C LEU A 26 -1.00 9.69 10.65
N LEU A 27 -1.51 10.31 9.59
CA LEU A 27 -0.80 10.51 8.33
C LEU A 27 -0.36 11.97 8.15
N ALA A 28 -1.22 12.91 8.50
CA ALA A 28 -0.98 14.33 8.28
C ALA A 28 0.24 14.84 9.07
N ARG A 29 0.34 14.52 10.36
CA ARG A 29 1.43 15.00 11.22
C ARG A 29 2.82 14.53 10.78
N PRO A 30 3.07 13.22 10.54
CA PRO A 30 4.37 12.77 10.05
C PRO A 30 4.68 13.28 8.64
N SER A 31 3.66 13.52 7.81
CA SER A 31 3.80 14.12 6.48
C SER A 31 3.99 15.64 6.52
N GLY A 32 3.76 16.28 7.67
CA GLY A 32 3.83 17.74 7.81
C GLY A 32 2.68 18.49 7.18
N LEU A 33 1.54 17.83 7.00
CA LEU A 33 0.28 18.38 6.53
C LEU A 33 -0.55 18.90 7.72
N VAL A 34 0.12 19.60 8.63
CA VAL A 34 -0.44 20.22 9.82
C VAL A 34 -0.02 21.69 9.87
N ASP A 35 -0.77 22.51 10.59
CA ASP A 35 -0.42 23.92 10.82
C ASP A 35 0.72 24.09 11.86
N GLY A 36 0.97 25.34 12.27
CA GLY A 36 2.03 25.68 13.23
C GLY A 36 1.78 25.13 14.63
N GLU A 37 0.52 24.92 14.98
CA GLU A 37 0.03 24.35 16.24
C GLU A 37 0.03 22.81 16.19
N GLY A 38 0.18 22.22 15.00
CA GLY A 38 0.21 20.78 14.79
C GLY A 38 -1.15 20.15 14.52
N GLU A 39 -2.17 20.98 14.26
CA GLU A 39 -3.53 20.58 13.96
C GLU A 39 -3.73 20.31 12.46
N VAL A 40 -4.69 19.44 12.14
CA VAL A 40 -5.01 19.09 10.75
C VAL A 40 -6.12 20.00 10.26
N ALA A 41 -5.80 20.87 9.29
CA ALA A 41 -6.79 21.68 8.61
C ALA A 41 -7.93 20.84 8.05
N GLU A 42 -9.17 21.34 8.13
CA GLU A 42 -10.37 20.59 7.73
C GLU A 42 -10.29 20.08 6.28
N ALA A 43 -9.83 20.92 5.35
CA ALA A 43 -9.67 20.56 3.94
C ALA A 43 -8.66 19.41 3.74
N THR A 44 -7.59 19.38 4.52
CA THR A 44 -6.63 18.26 4.55
C THR A 44 -7.31 17.00 5.05
N GLY A 45 -8.06 17.09 6.14
CA GLY A 45 -8.83 15.96 6.69
C GLY A 45 -9.84 15.40 5.69
N ILE A 46 -10.59 16.26 5.00
CA ILE A 46 -11.53 15.90 3.93
C ILE A 46 -10.80 15.17 2.79
N SER A 47 -9.59 15.62 2.42
CA SER A 47 -8.81 15.02 1.34
C SER A 47 -8.16 13.69 1.72
N LEU A 48 -7.72 13.54 2.97
CA LEU A 48 -7.03 12.33 3.44
C LEU A 48 -7.98 11.17 3.70
N ARG A 49 -9.20 11.42 4.18
CA ARG A 49 -10.19 10.37 4.46
C ARG A 49 -10.49 9.44 3.28
N PRO A 50 -10.81 9.93 2.07
CA PRO A 50 -11.07 9.06 0.92
C PRO A 50 -9.82 8.29 0.46
N LEU A 51 -8.62 8.89 0.56
CA LEU A 51 -7.37 8.17 0.30
C LEU A 51 -7.15 7.03 1.29
N ALA A 52 -7.41 7.28 2.57
CA ALA A 52 -7.32 6.27 3.62
C ALA A 52 -8.35 5.15 3.43
N TRP A 53 -9.56 5.47 2.97
CA TRP A 53 -10.57 4.46 2.59
C TRP A 53 -10.19 3.66 1.35
N ARG A 54 -9.58 4.29 0.34
CA ARG A 54 -9.02 3.59 -0.83
C ARG A 54 -7.98 2.57 -0.39
N ASP A 55 -7.06 2.98 0.49
CA ASP A 55 -6.03 2.11 1.04
C ASP A 55 -6.66 0.96 1.83
N ALA A 56 -7.64 1.26 2.68
CA ALA A 56 -8.39 0.26 3.42
C ALA A 56 -9.03 -0.79 2.51
N ALA A 57 -9.76 -0.34 1.48
CA ALA A 57 -10.43 -1.21 0.52
C ALA A 57 -9.43 -2.06 -0.28
N SER A 58 -8.32 -1.47 -0.75
CA SER A 58 -7.26 -2.20 -1.46
C SER A 58 -6.59 -3.26 -0.58
N GLY A 59 -6.37 -2.95 0.70
CA GLY A 59 -5.81 -3.86 1.68
C GLY A 59 -6.75 -5.04 1.97
N VAL A 60 -8.04 -4.77 2.15
CA VAL A 60 -9.07 -5.82 2.31
C VAL A 60 -9.11 -6.72 1.07
N ALA A 61 -9.11 -6.14 -0.13
CA ALA A 61 -9.08 -6.92 -1.37
C ALA A 61 -7.85 -7.85 -1.42
N MET A 62 -6.66 -7.35 -1.06
CA MET A 62 -5.46 -8.17 -0.95
C MET A 62 -5.56 -9.24 0.15
N ALA A 63 -6.27 -8.97 1.25
CA ALA A 63 -6.42 -9.92 2.35
C ALA A 63 -7.41 -11.06 2.05
N VAL A 64 -8.43 -10.84 1.20
CA VAL A 64 -9.49 -11.83 0.98
C VAL A 64 -9.58 -12.41 -0.44
N ALA A 65 -9.03 -11.74 -1.46
CA ALA A 65 -9.15 -12.19 -2.86
C ALA A 65 -8.57 -13.60 -3.08
N PRO A 66 -9.20 -14.50 -3.84
CA PRO A 66 -8.64 -15.83 -4.11
C PRO A 66 -7.21 -15.81 -4.66
N GLU A 67 -6.41 -16.84 -4.36
CA GLU A 67 -5.07 -17.00 -4.93
C GLU A 67 -5.13 -17.04 -6.47
N GLY A 68 -4.14 -16.44 -7.13
CA GLY A 68 -4.09 -16.30 -8.59
C GLY A 68 -4.35 -14.87 -9.06
N GLU A 69 -5.06 -14.71 -10.18
CA GLU A 69 -5.18 -13.42 -10.88
C GLU A 69 -5.94 -12.35 -10.07
N ALA A 70 -6.87 -12.75 -9.21
CA ALA A 70 -7.61 -11.83 -8.34
C ALA A 70 -6.69 -11.19 -7.30
N LEU A 71 -5.95 -11.99 -6.53
CA LEU A 71 -4.94 -11.49 -5.58
C LEU A 71 -3.84 -10.70 -6.30
N ARG A 72 -3.42 -11.14 -7.48
CA ARG A 72 -2.41 -10.43 -8.27
C ARG A 72 -2.89 -9.05 -8.70
N THR A 73 -4.13 -8.93 -9.16
CA THR A 73 -4.72 -7.64 -9.54
C THR A 73 -4.82 -6.71 -8.34
N ALA A 74 -5.29 -7.22 -7.19
CA ALA A 74 -5.34 -6.44 -5.95
C ALA A 74 -3.95 -5.93 -5.53
N ALA A 75 -2.93 -6.79 -5.60
CA ALA A 75 -1.56 -6.41 -5.29
C ALA A 75 -0.98 -5.39 -6.29
N LEU A 76 -1.28 -5.49 -7.58
CA LEU A 76 -0.84 -4.51 -8.58
C LEU A 76 -1.49 -3.14 -8.37
N LEU A 77 -2.78 -3.10 -8.01
CA LEU A 77 -3.45 -1.85 -7.65
C LEU A 77 -2.81 -1.22 -6.41
N ARG A 78 -2.44 -2.02 -5.41
CA ARG A 78 -1.73 -1.53 -4.23
C ARG A 78 -0.35 -0.96 -4.57
N VAL A 79 0.42 -1.67 -5.39
CA VAL A 79 1.71 -1.18 -5.91
C VAL A 79 1.54 0.15 -6.63
N ALA A 80 0.52 0.29 -7.50
CA ALA A 80 0.25 1.53 -8.20
C ALA A 80 -0.11 2.67 -7.23
N ALA A 81 -0.90 2.39 -6.18
CA ALA A 81 -1.22 3.37 -5.14
C ALA A 81 0.03 3.82 -4.37
N ASP A 82 0.87 2.88 -3.91
CA ASP A 82 2.11 3.16 -3.18
C ASP A 82 3.06 4.07 -3.99
N PHE A 83 3.30 3.73 -5.25
CA PHE A 83 4.17 4.54 -6.11
C PHE A 83 3.52 5.89 -6.49
N GLY A 84 2.20 5.93 -6.66
CA GLY A 84 1.47 7.19 -6.87
C GLY A 84 1.62 8.14 -5.68
N ASP A 85 1.49 7.62 -4.46
CA ASP A 85 1.68 8.40 -3.24
C ASP A 85 3.15 8.86 -3.10
N ALA A 86 4.12 8.00 -3.42
CA ALA A 86 5.54 8.37 -3.44
C ALA A 86 5.82 9.52 -4.42
N LEU A 87 5.25 9.48 -5.62
CA LEU A 87 5.40 10.54 -6.62
C LEU A 87 4.73 11.84 -6.16
N LEU A 88 3.48 11.76 -5.69
CA LEU A 88 2.75 12.93 -5.24
C LEU A 88 3.43 13.60 -4.04
N LEU A 89 3.68 12.84 -2.97
CA LEU A 89 4.30 13.35 -1.75
C LEU A 89 5.76 13.77 -1.99
N GLY A 90 6.45 13.05 -2.87
CA GLY A 90 7.77 13.41 -3.39
C GLY A 90 7.80 14.74 -4.13
N ALA A 91 6.74 15.09 -4.86
CA ALA A 91 6.69 16.34 -5.62
C ALA A 91 6.15 17.53 -4.80
N THR A 92 5.32 17.26 -3.79
CA THR A 92 4.47 18.31 -3.19
C THR A 92 4.76 18.61 -1.73
N LEU A 93 5.40 17.71 -0.97
CA LEU A 93 5.67 17.99 0.44
C LEU A 93 6.71 19.12 0.60
N PRO A 94 6.39 20.14 1.43
CA PRO A 94 7.21 21.35 1.54
C PRO A 94 8.52 21.09 2.27
N ASP A 95 8.49 20.22 3.28
CA ASP A 95 9.65 19.85 4.08
C ASP A 95 10.42 18.69 3.44
N ARG A 96 11.73 18.87 3.24
CA ARG A 96 12.59 17.90 2.55
C ARG A 96 12.72 16.57 3.32
N ASP A 97 12.78 16.62 4.64
CA ASP A 97 12.98 15.43 5.47
C ASP A 97 11.68 14.62 5.55
N LYS A 98 10.53 15.29 5.71
CA LYS A 98 9.20 14.66 5.67
C LYS A 98 8.93 14.07 4.29
N ARG A 99 9.31 14.78 3.22
CA ARG A 99 9.27 14.28 1.86
C ARG A 99 10.07 12.98 1.71
N MET A 100 11.33 12.96 2.13
CA MET A 100 12.18 11.77 2.01
C MET A 100 11.61 10.59 2.80
N LYS A 101 11.10 10.82 4.01
CA LYS A 101 10.46 9.79 4.83
C LYS A 101 9.19 9.24 4.17
N ALA A 102 8.32 10.11 3.66
CA ALA A 102 7.11 9.72 2.96
C ALA A 102 7.43 8.85 1.74
N VAL A 103 8.37 9.29 0.89
CA VAL A 103 8.83 8.52 -0.28
C VAL A 103 9.40 7.17 0.15
N ALA A 104 10.26 7.13 1.17
CA ALA A 104 10.88 5.89 1.63
C ALA A 104 9.83 4.88 2.15
N VAL A 105 8.84 5.35 2.91
CA VAL A 105 7.74 4.51 3.40
C VAL A 105 6.91 3.97 2.23
N SER A 106 6.46 4.84 1.33
CA SER A 106 5.64 4.45 0.17
C SER A 106 6.37 3.46 -0.75
N VAL A 107 7.63 3.72 -1.07
CA VAL A 107 8.46 2.79 -1.86
C VAL A 107 8.68 1.47 -1.12
N GLY A 108 8.88 1.52 0.20
CA GLY A 108 9.04 0.31 1.03
C GLY A 108 7.82 -0.62 0.96
N TRP A 109 6.61 -0.06 1.10
CA TRP A 109 5.37 -0.83 0.95
C TRP A 109 5.18 -1.38 -0.47
N GLY A 110 5.43 -0.56 -1.48
CA GLY A 110 5.35 -0.98 -2.89
C GLY A 110 6.33 -2.13 -3.18
N ALA A 111 7.56 -2.04 -2.67
CA ALA A 111 8.57 -3.07 -2.82
C ALA A 111 8.18 -4.39 -2.16
N LEU A 112 7.59 -4.38 -0.95
CA LEU A 112 7.08 -5.59 -0.30
C LEU A 112 6.01 -6.29 -1.13
N SER A 113 5.07 -5.52 -1.70
CA SER A 113 4.03 -6.05 -2.59
C SER A 113 4.63 -6.63 -3.87
N VAL A 114 5.61 -5.97 -4.47
CA VAL A 114 6.34 -6.47 -5.66
C VAL A 114 7.09 -7.77 -5.33
N LEU A 115 7.78 -7.85 -4.20
CA LEU A 115 8.47 -9.08 -3.77
C LEU A 115 7.48 -10.24 -3.53
N GLY A 116 6.33 -9.94 -2.93
CA GLY A 116 5.24 -10.91 -2.77
C GLY A 116 4.76 -11.49 -4.11
N LEU A 117 4.58 -10.62 -5.11
CA LEU A 117 4.20 -10.99 -6.47
C LEU A 117 5.27 -11.86 -7.18
N TYR A 118 6.54 -11.47 -7.11
CA TYR A 118 7.63 -12.25 -7.71
C TYR A 118 7.76 -13.64 -7.08
N ALA A 119 7.65 -13.72 -5.75
CA ALA A 119 7.74 -14.98 -5.02
C ALA A 119 6.54 -15.91 -5.28
N ASP A 120 5.39 -15.36 -5.68
CA ASP A 120 4.22 -16.14 -6.08
C ASP A 120 4.31 -16.64 -7.53
N ALA A 121 4.67 -15.76 -8.47
CA ALA A 121 4.84 -16.10 -9.89
C ALA A 121 5.88 -17.23 -10.10
N GLY A 122 6.94 -17.27 -9.27
CA GLY A 122 7.92 -18.35 -9.28
C GLY A 122 7.34 -19.73 -8.95
N ARG A 123 6.35 -19.82 -8.05
CA ARG A 123 5.68 -21.10 -7.72
C ARG A 123 4.78 -21.58 -8.83
N GLY A 124 3.97 -20.68 -9.41
CA GLY A 124 3.07 -21.03 -10.52
C GLY A 124 3.84 -21.63 -11.71
N ARG A 125 5.01 -21.08 -12.04
CA ARG A 125 5.88 -21.60 -13.10
C ARG A 125 6.48 -22.97 -12.77
N ARG A 126 6.89 -23.21 -11.52
CA ARG A 126 7.43 -24.50 -11.07
C ARG A 126 6.39 -25.61 -11.13
N GLY A 127 5.19 -25.36 -10.60
CA GLY A 127 4.09 -26.33 -10.64
C GLY A 127 3.64 -26.68 -12.07
N LYS A 128 3.64 -25.70 -12.99
CA LYS A 128 3.33 -25.95 -14.41
C LYS A 128 4.39 -26.82 -15.11
N ARG A 129 5.66 -26.70 -14.73
CA ARG A 129 6.76 -27.54 -15.27
C ARG A 129 6.67 -28.99 -14.78
N GLU A 130 6.37 -29.23 -13.50
CA GLU A 130 6.22 -30.58 -12.95
C GLU A 130 5.06 -31.34 -13.60
N ARG A 131 3.89 -30.69 -13.76
CA ARG A 131 2.73 -31.29 -14.45
C ARG A 131 3.00 -31.67 -15.91
N ARG A 132 3.94 -31.00 -16.59
CA ARG A 132 4.32 -31.28 -17.97
C ARG A 132 5.33 -32.43 -18.09
N ARG A 133 6.02 -32.81 -17.01
CA ARG A 133 6.93 -33.97 -16.96
C ARG A 133 6.22 -35.28 -16.63
N LEU A 134 5.03 -35.21 -16.04
CA LEU A 134 4.20 -36.36 -15.66
C LEU A 134 3.18 -36.76 -16.75
N ARG A 135 3.27 -36.13 -17.92
CA ARG A 135 2.48 -36.43 -19.12
C ARG A 135 3.44 -36.89 -20.21
#